data_AF-A0A940X189-F1
#
_entry.id   AF-A0A940X189-F1
#
_cell.length_a   1.000
_cell.length_b   1.000
_cell.length_c   1.000
_cell.angle_alpha   90.00
_cell.angle_beta   90.00
_cell.angle_gamma   90.00
#
_symmetry.space_group_name_H-M   'P 1'
#
loop_
_entity.id
_entity.type
_entity.pdbx_description
1 polymer ?
#
loop_
_entity_poly.entity_id
_entity_poly.type
_entity_poly.pdbx_seq_one_letter_code
_entity_poly.pdbx_strand_id
1 'polypeptide(L)'
;MHEGEGSHRGQAIKGRGSTGWLPGRYAKTVAEKTDDGWHDRDREDESDSAPSTEVREEAARSVIVRNHSPDIPFAQSVNPYRGCEHGCSYCFARPTHAYIDLSPGLDFETKIFAKTNAPEVLRRELARPGYQVSPIALGVSTDIYQPTERKLQLTRKVIEVLAETRHPFSLITKNALVERDIDLLAPMAKLNLVHCYISITSLDNPLSSKLEPRASAPHARLRAMRALHEAGIPVGVMFAPAIPWVNDHMLEDVLEAARDAGARSAGYVLLRLPHEVAPLFRDWLETHVPDRAAHVMSTIRQSRGGKDYDAAFGKRFSGEGVFAELLAKRFALAKKRFGYDSGYSRSHRDDGLDCSLFVPPRKPSPQGELF
;
A
#
# COMPACT_ATOMS: atom_id res chain seq x y z
N MET A 1 -0.16 -13.37 -43.41
CA MET A 1 -0.87 -14.26 -42.48
C MET A 1 -0.37 -13.92 -41.09
N HIS A 2 -1.04 -12.99 -40.42
CA HIS A 2 -0.77 -12.65 -39.02
C HIS A 2 -1.64 -13.59 -38.18
N GLU A 3 -1.04 -14.60 -37.59
CA GLU A 3 -1.67 -15.39 -36.54
C GLU A 3 -1.91 -14.47 -35.34
N GLY A 4 -3.18 -14.33 -34.96
CA GLY A 4 -3.57 -13.54 -33.81
C GLY A 4 -3.07 -14.18 -32.53
N GLU A 5 -2.27 -13.43 -31.77
CA GLU A 5 -2.10 -13.68 -30.34
C GLU A 5 -3.49 -13.60 -29.71
N GLY A 6 -4.06 -14.76 -29.37
CA GLY A 6 -5.28 -14.84 -28.59
C GLY A 6 -5.05 -14.14 -27.25
N SER A 7 -5.72 -13.02 -27.03
CA SER A 7 -5.86 -12.40 -25.70
C SER A 7 -6.50 -13.45 -24.80
N HIS A 8 -5.69 -14.14 -24.01
CA HIS A 8 -6.16 -14.89 -22.86
C HIS A 8 -6.68 -13.86 -21.85
N ARG A 9 -7.95 -13.44 -22.01
CA ARG A 9 -8.65 -12.66 -20.99
C ARG A 9 -8.78 -13.53 -19.75
N GLY A 10 -8.03 -13.20 -18.70
CA GLY A 10 -8.16 -13.90 -17.42
C GLY A 10 -9.59 -13.74 -16.87
N GLN A 11 -10.18 -14.81 -16.35
CA GLN A 11 -11.47 -14.70 -15.67
C GLN A 11 -11.26 -14.02 -14.32
N ALA A 12 -12.07 -13.00 -14.02
CA ALA A 12 -11.99 -12.29 -12.74
C ALA A 12 -12.27 -13.25 -11.57
N ILE A 13 -11.33 -13.33 -10.63
CA ILE A 13 -11.49 -14.15 -9.42
C ILE A 13 -12.10 -13.27 -8.31
N LYS A 14 -13.24 -13.70 -7.75
CA LYS A 14 -13.93 -12.92 -6.72
C LYS A 14 -13.02 -12.67 -5.50
N GLY A 15 -12.91 -11.41 -5.08
CA GLY A 15 -12.10 -11.02 -3.92
C GLY A 15 -10.59 -10.99 -4.18
N ARG A 16 -10.18 -11.07 -5.45
CA ARG A 16 -8.79 -11.09 -5.91
C ARG A 16 -8.59 -10.03 -6.98
N GLY A 17 -7.41 -9.42 -7.01
CA GLY A 17 -7.09 -8.41 -8.02
C GLY A 17 -6.11 -8.89 -9.09
N SER A 18 -5.51 -10.07 -8.89
CA SER A 18 -4.94 -10.85 -9.97
C SER A 18 -6.01 -11.77 -10.56
N THR A 19 -6.10 -11.88 -11.88
CA THR A 19 -6.97 -12.86 -12.56
C THR A 19 -6.37 -14.27 -12.58
N GLY A 20 -5.08 -14.40 -12.25
CA GLY A 20 -4.40 -15.69 -12.28
C GLY A 20 -3.01 -15.70 -11.68
N TRP A 21 -2.38 -16.85 -11.77
CA TRP A 21 -0.98 -17.06 -11.42
C TRP A 21 -0.09 -16.50 -12.54
N LEU A 22 0.89 -15.69 -12.16
CA LEU A 22 1.90 -15.15 -13.07
C LEU A 22 3.29 -15.63 -12.61
N PRO A 23 4.13 -16.20 -13.49
CA PRO A 23 5.48 -16.60 -13.11
C PRO A 23 6.31 -15.38 -12.71
N GLY A 24 7.04 -15.51 -11.60
CA GLY A 24 8.05 -14.52 -11.23
C GLY A 24 9.24 -14.58 -12.18
N ARG A 25 9.93 -13.45 -12.38
CA ARG A 25 11.08 -13.37 -13.32
C ARG A 25 12.25 -14.33 -13.06
N TYR A 26 12.32 -14.93 -11.87
CA TYR A 26 13.37 -15.87 -11.48
C TYR A 26 12.91 -17.34 -11.54
N ALA A 27 11.65 -17.58 -11.93
CA ALA A 27 11.09 -18.92 -12.05
C ALA A 27 11.85 -19.73 -13.11
N LYS A 28 12.37 -20.90 -12.71
CA LYS A 28 13.01 -21.86 -13.62
C LYS A 28 12.01 -22.82 -14.26
N THR A 29 10.91 -23.07 -13.57
CA THR A 29 9.85 -23.98 -13.98
C THR A 29 8.52 -23.24 -13.87
N VAL A 30 7.66 -23.41 -14.88
CA VAL A 30 6.32 -22.84 -14.92
C VAL A 30 5.33 -24.00 -14.95
N ALA A 31 4.32 -23.95 -14.08
CA ALA A 31 3.21 -24.89 -14.09
C ALA A 31 2.05 -24.27 -14.87
N GLU A 32 1.48 -25.06 -15.78
CA GLU A 32 0.27 -24.70 -16.53
C GLU A 32 -0.90 -25.52 -15.98
N LYS A 33 -2.00 -24.84 -15.64
CA LYS A 33 -3.21 -25.53 -15.20
C LYS A 33 -3.97 -25.99 -16.43
N THR A 34 -4.12 -27.30 -16.58
CA THR A 34 -4.93 -27.92 -17.63
C THR A 34 -6.09 -28.65 -16.98
N ASP A 35 -7.30 -28.46 -17.50
CA ASP A 35 -8.43 -29.32 -17.14
C ASP A 35 -8.23 -30.67 -17.82
N ASP A 36 -8.08 -31.73 -17.03
CA ASP A 36 -7.91 -33.08 -17.53
C ASP A 36 -9.26 -33.77 -17.87
N GLY A 37 -10.39 -33.10 -17.61
CA GLY A 37 -11.74 -33.57 -17.90
C GLY A 37 -12.30 -34.57 -16.88
N TRP A 38 -11.61 -34.78 -15.74
CA TRP A 38 -12.01 -35.79 -14.75
C TRP A 38 -13.04 -35.27 -13.73
N HIS A 39 -13.26 -33.95 -13.68
CA HIS A 39 -14.02 -33.30 -12.61
C HIS A 39 -15.48 -32.93 -12.94
N ASP A 40 -16.02 -33.32 -14.10
CA ASP A 40 -17.37 -32.90 -14.53
C ASP A 40 -18.53 -33.65 -13.84
N ARG A 41 -18.28 -34.68 -13.00
CA ARG A 41 -19.34 -35.52 -12.45
C ARG A 41 -19.82 -35.18 -11.03
N ASP A 42 -19.07 -34.36 -10.28
CA ASP A 42 -19.40 -34.04 -8.88
C ASP A 42 -19.56 -32.51 -8.62
N ARG A 43 -19.68 -31.70 -9.68
CA ARG A 43 -19.63 -30.22 -9.65
C ARG A 43 -20.95 -29.50 -9.34
N GLU A 44 -21.98 -30.16 -8.80
CA GLU A 44 -23.22 -29.45 -8.46
C GLU A 44 -23.12 -28.61 -7.17
N ASP A 45 -22.15 -28.86 -6.28
CA ASP A 45 -22.05 -28.15 -4.98
C ASP A 45 -20.67 -27.53 -4.64
N GLU A 46 -19.62 -27.71 -5.45
CA GLU A 46 -18.37 -26.95 -5.32
C GLU A 46 -18.41 -25.69 -6.19
N SER A 47 -19.17 -24.68 -5.77
CA SER A 47 -19.04 -23.35 -6.37
C SER A 47 -17.56 -22.93 -6.28
N ASP A 48 -16.91 -22.67 -7.42
CA ASP A 48 -15.56 -22.10 -7.59
C ASP A 48 -15.07 -21.33 -6.35
N SER A 49 -14.49 -22.06 -5.39
CA SER A 49 -14.11 -21.43 -4.13
C SER A 49 -12.92 -20.53 -4.44
N ALA A 50 -13.11 -19.22 -4.30
CA ALA A 50 -12.02 -18.26 -4.48
C ALA A 50 -10.83 -18.73 -3.65
N PRO A 51 -9.59 -18.70 -4.20
CA PRO A 51 -8.44 -19.32 -3.57
C PRO A 51 -8.30 -18.82 -2.13
N SER A 52 -8.15 -19.72 -1.17
CA SER A 52 -8.06 -19.37 0.24
C SER A 52 -6.78 -18.57 0.51
N THR A 53 -6.79 -17.73 1.55
CA THR A 53 -5.59 -17.01 1.98
C THR A 53 -4.87 -17.84 3.02
N GLU A 54 -3.61 -18.18 2.76
CA GLU A 54 -2.69 -18.82 3.68
C GLU A 54 -1.82 -17.74 4.35
N VAL A 55 -1.73 -17.77 5.67
CA VAL A 55 -0.85 -16.90 6.45
C VAL A 55 0.22 -17.77 7.10
N ARG A 56 1.47 -17.55 6.74
CA ARG A 56 2.65 -18.24 7.26
C ARG A 56 3.38 -17.36 8.25
N GLU A 57 3.87 -17.94 9.33
CA GLU A 57 4.74 -17.22 10.25
C GLU A 57 6.17 -17.11 9.67
N GLU A 58 6.78 -15.93 9.79
CA GLU A 58 8.16 -15.64 9.38
C GLU A 58 8.94 -15.10 10.58
N ALA A 59 10.02 -15.77 10.98
CA ALA A 59 10.92 -15.24 12.00
C ALA A 59 11.88 -14.22 11.36
N ALA A 60 11.62 -12.93 11.56
CA ALA A 60 12.45 -11.86 11.03
C ALA A 60 13.78 -11.73 11.78
N ARG A 61 14.88 -11.52 11.04
CA ARG A 61 16.19 -11.19 11.63
C ARG A 61 16.34 -9.69 11.92
N SER A 62 15.72 -8.87 11.08
CA SER A 62 15.62 -7.41 11.20
C SER A 62 14.26 -6.96 10.68
N VAL A 63 13.77 -5.81 11.17
CA VAL A 63 12.51 -5.23 10.72
C VAL A 63 12.65 -3.80 10.21
N ILE A 64 13.66 -3.05 10.68
CA ILE A 64 13.95 -1.70 10.17
C ILE A 64 14.69 -1.82 8.83
N VAL A 65 14.00 -1.46 7.74
CA VAL A 65 14.58 -1.40 6.40
C VAL A 65 14.90 0.05 6.06
N ARG A 66 16.12 0.30 5.56
CA ARG A 66 16.59 1.64 5.19
C ARG A 66 16.63 1.84 3.68
N ASN A 67 16.49 3.09 3.25
CA ASN A 67 16.61 3.50 1.85
C ASN A 67 17.31 4.87 1.74
N HIS A 68 17.85 5.15 0.56
CA HIS A 68 18.52 6.44 0.24
C HIS A 68 17.82 7.18 -0.89
N SER A 69 16.54 6.90 -1.12
CA SER A 69 15.85 7.45 -2.27
C SER A 69 15.52 8.93 -2.05
N PRO A 70 15.77 9.81 -3.05
CA PRO A 70 15.44 11.23 -2.93
C PRO A 70 13.94 11.51 -3.12
N ASP A 71 13.16 10.55 -3.65
CA ASP A 71 11.75 10.80 -4.01
C ASP A 71 10.76 10.53 -2.87
N ILE A 72 11.20 9.93 -1.77
CA ILE A 72 10.34 9.59 -0.63
C ILE A 72 10.79 10.35 0.62
N PRO A 73 9.84 10.82 1.45
CA PRO A 73 10.14 11.69 2.59
C PRO A 73 10.51 10.89 3.85
N PHE A 74 11.08 9.68 3.72
CA PHE A 74 11.48 8.86 4.85
C PHE A 74 12.71 8.01 4.52
N ALA A 75 13.59 7.83 5.50
CA ALA A 75 14.81 7.03 5.35
C ALA A 75 14.64 5.57 5.78
N GLN A 76 13.65 5.27 6.61
CA GLN A 76 13.44 3.94 7.18
C GLN A 76 11.96 3.56 7.22
N SER A 77 11.70 2.25 7.13
CA SER A 77 10.34 1.69 7.13
C SER A 77 10.30 0.35 7.86
N VAL A 78 9.12 0.00 8.36
CA VAL A 78 8.82 -1.30 8.96
C VAL A 78 7.54 -1.83 8.33
N ASN A 79 7.60 -3.10 7.89
CA ASN A 79 6.44 -3.82 7.37
C ASN A 79 6.36 -5.16 8.12
N PRO A 80 5.36 -5.35 9.01
CA PRO A 80 5.13 -6.61 9.73
C PRO A 80 4.73 -7.76 8.82
N TYR A 81 4.31 -7.47 7.58
CA TYR A 81 3.83 -8.45 6.63
C TYR A 81 4.60 -8.42 5.32
N ARG A 82 4.70 -9.57 4.66
CA ARG A 82 5.09 -9.72 3.26
C ARG A 82 3.90 -10.29 2.49
N GLY A 83 3.59 -9.71 1.33
CA GLY A 83 2.33 -9.95 0.65
C GLY A 83 1.21 -9.08 1.23
N CYS A 84 0.16 -8.86 0.44
CA CYS A 84 -0.96 -8.04 0.88
C CYS A 84 -2.29 -8.59 0.38
N GLU A 85 -3.16 -8.95 1.31
CA GLU A 85 -4.49 -9.46 1.03
C GLU A 85 -5.40 -8.45 0.31
N HIS A 86 -5.09 -7.16 0.35
CA HIS A 86 -5.87 -6.16 -0.40
C HIS A 86 -5.90 -6.44 -1.91
N GLY A 87 -4.87 -7.12 -2.43
CA GLY A 87 -4.86 -7.63 -3.79
C GLY A 87 -4.84 -6.56 -4.88
N CYS A 88 -4.30 -5.36 -4.62
CA CYS A 88 -4.36 -4.29 -5.62
C CYS A 88 -3.57 -4.67 -6.88
N SER A 89 -4.19 -4.74 -8.06
CA SER A 89 -3.54 -5.19 -9.31
C SER A 89 -2.31 -4.35 -9.70
N TYR A 90 -2.35 -3.05 -9.39
CA TYR A 90 -1.26 -2.09 -9.61
C TYR A 90 -0.19 -2.04 -8.50
N CYS A 91 -0.24 -2.94 -7.51
CA CYS A 91 0.63 -2.83 -6.34
C CYS A 91 2.11 -3.01 -6.72
N PHE A 92 2.91 -1.96 -6.52
CA PHE A 92 4.35 -1.96 -6.83
C PHE A 92 5.16 -2.98 -6.00
N ALA A 93 4.58 -3.53 -4.93
CA ALA A 93 5.22 -4.52 -4.06
C ALA A 93 4.98 -5.97 -4.49
N ARG A 94 4.03 -6.24 -5.40
CA ARG A 94 3.87 -7.57 -6.04
C ARG A 94 5.17 -8.24 -6.46
N PRO A 95 6.13 -7.52 -7.07
CA PRO A 95 7.38 -8.10 -7.49
C PRO A 95 8.25 -8.69 -6.36
N THR A 96 7.97 -8.42 -5.08
CA THR A 96 8.73 -9.00 -3.96
C THR A 96 8.55 -10.51 -3.83
N HIS A 97 7.41 -11.05 -4.29
CA HIS A 97 7.15 -12.49 -4.25
C HIS A 97 7.99 -13.29 -5.24
N ALA A 98 8.45 -12.66 -6.32
CA ALA A 98 9.38 -13.30 -7.26
C ALA A 98 10.71 -13.70 -6.61
N TYR A 99 11.17 -12.98 -5.57
CA TYR A 99 12.44 -13.29 -4.87
C TYR A 99 12.36 -14.49 -3.93
N ILE A 100 11.17 -15.05 -3.73
CA ILE A 100 10.93 -16.21 -2.86
C ILE A 100 10.19 -17.32 -3.61
N ASP A 101 10.39 -17.37 -4.93
CA ASP A 101 9.80 -18.36 -5.85
C ASP A 101 8.27 -18.48 -5.75
N LEU A 102 7.60 -17.34 -5.51
CA LEU A 102 6.14 -17.22 -5.51
C LEU A 102 5.67 -16.29 -6.61
N SER A 103 4.43 -16.49 -7.07
CA SER A 103 3.82 -15.63 -8.07
C SER A 103 3.62 -14.18 -7.58
N PRO A 104 4.11 -13.17 -8.32
CA PRO A 104 3.72 -11.77 -8.09
C PRO A 104 2.23 -11.47 -8.35
N GLY A 105 1.54 -12.37 -9.06
CA GLY A 105 0.10 -12.34 -9.27
C GLY A 105 -0.66 -12.87 -8.06
N LEU A 106 -1.23 -14.06 -8.19
CA LEU A 106 -2.13 -14.63 -7.19
C LEU A 106 -1.46 -14.91 -5.83
N ASP A 107 -0.23 -15.44 -5.81
CA ASP A 107 0.45 -15.77 -4.55
C ASP A 107 0.75 -14.54 -3.68
N PHE A 108 0.94 -13.35 -4.28
CA PHE A 108 1.15 -12.12 -3.52
C PHE A 108 -0.01 -11.77 -2.56
N GLU A 109 -1.23 -12.13 -2.95
CA GLU A 109 -2.45 -11.81 -2.20
C GLU A 109 -3.10 -13.03 -1.53
N THR A 110 -2.62 -14.24 -1.81
CA THR A 110 -3.07 -15.47 -1.16
C THR A 110 -2.04 -16.07 -0.20
N LYS A 111 -0.74 -15.84 -0.39
CA LYS A 111 0.34 -16.35 0.49
C LYS A 111 1.02 -15.19 1.21
N ILE A 112 0.58 -14.97 2.45
CA ILE A 112 1.02 -13.87 3.31
C ILE A 112 2.03 -14.39 4.33
N PHE A 113 3.12 -13.67 4.53
CA PHE A 113 4.08 -13.97 5.59
C PHE A 113 3.94 -12.93 6.70
N ALA A 114 3.61 -13.37 7.90
CA ALA A 114 3.47 -12.56 9.09
C ALA A 114 4.75 -12.65 9.94
N LYS A 115 5.43 -11.52 10.14
CA LYS A 115 6.63 -11.46 10.98
C LYS A 115 6.24 -11.43 12.44
N THR A 116 5.92 -12.59 13.00
CA THR A 116 5.32 -12.71 14.35
C THR A 116 6.22 -12.18 15.46
N ASN A 117 7.55 -12.20 15.25
CA ASN A 117 8.54 -11.65 16.16
C ASN A 117 8.90 -10.17 15.87
N ALA A 118 8.15 -9.47 15.02
CA ALA A 118 8.49 -8.11 14.61
C ALA A 118 8.57 -7.10 15.79
N PRO A 119 7.67 -7.12 16.79
CA PRO A 119 7.76 -6.22 17.95
C PRO A 119 9.04 -6.45 18.76
N GLU A 120 9.43 -7.70 18.99
CA GLU A 120 10.63 -8.07 19.75
C GLU A 120 11.90 -7.66 19.00
N VAL A 121 11.92 -7.90 17.69
CA VAL A 121 13.02 -7.49 16.82
C VAL A 121 13.13 -5.97 16.78
N LEU A 122 12.01 -5.25 16.64
CA LEU A 122 12.00 -3.78 16.65
C LEU A 122 12.58 -3.25 17.96
N ARG A 123 12.09 -3.74 19.10
CA ARG A 123 12.59 -3.34 20.43
C ARG A 123 14.11 -3.56 20.54
N ARG A 124 14.60 -4.71 20.08
CA ARG A 124 16.05 -5.00 20.06
C ARG A 124 16.83 -4.03 19.16
N GLU A 125 16.30 -3.69 17.98
CA GLU A 125 16.96 -2.77 17.05
C GLU A 125 17.02 -1.33 17.57
N LEU A 126 15.96 -0.87 18.24
CA LEU A 126 15.91 0.45 18.90
C LEU A 126 16.82 0.55 20.13
N ALA A 127 17.10 -0.57 20.80
CA ALA A 127 17.99 -0.63 21.97
C ALA A 127 19.49 -0.69 21.61
N ARG A 128 19.86 -0.70 20.33
CA ARG A 128 21.27 -0.79 19.92
C ARG A 128 22.06 0.45 20.38
N PRO A 129 23.28 0.29 20.95
CA PRO A 129 24.15 1.41 21.24
C PRO A 129 24.38 2.27 19.99
N GLY A 130 24.22 3.59 20.12
CA GLY A 130 24.38 4.52 19.00
C GLY A 130 23.22 4.56 18.01
N TYR A 131 22.05 3.97 18.32
CA TYR A 131 20.86 4.14 17.51
C TYR A 131 20.50 5.63 17.37
N GLN A 132 20.40 6.09 16.12
CA GLN A 132 19.95 7.44 15.80
C GLN A 132 18.48 7.37 15.37
N VAL A 133 17.63 8.01 16.16
CA VAL A 133 16.20 8.15 15.88
C VAL A 133 15.99 8.93 14.59
N SER A 134 15.14 8.39 13.72
CA SER A 134 14.58 9.09 12.57
C SER A 134 13.25 8.41 12.23
N PRO A 135 12.23 9.14 11.76
CA PRO A 135 10.88 8.60 11.66
C PRO A 135 10.80 7.34 10.81
N ILE A 136 10.03 6.38 11.30
CA ILE A 136 9.78 5.11 10.61
C ILE A 136 8.47 5.23 9.83
N ALA A 137 8.48 4.86 8.56
CA ALA A 137 7.25 4.73 7.79
C ALA A 137 6.69 3.30 7.89
N LEU A 138 5.46 3.16 8.39
CA LEU A 138 4.74 1.89 8.50
C LEU A 138 3.82 1.70 7.29
N GLY A 139 3.80 0.47 6.74
CA GLY A 139 2.84 0.08 5.70
C GLY A 139 3.17 0.52 4.28
N VAL A 140 4.44 0.87 4.03
CA VAL A 140 4.91 1.37 2.73
C VAL A 140 4.85 0.31 1.64
N SER A 141 5.23 -0.94 1.96
CA SER A 141 5.31 -2.03 0.98
C SER A 141 4.06 -2.90 0.98
N THR A 142 3.50 -3.17 2.16
CA THR A 142 2.30 -3.99 2.36
C THR A 142 1.40 -3.28 3.36
N ASP A 143 0.09 -3.45 3.23
CA ASP A 143 -0.82 -2.76 4.15
C ASP A 143 -0.75 -3.38 5.55
N ILE A 144 -0.36 -2.56 6.52
CA ILE A 144 -0.24 -2.91 7.94
C ILE A 144 -1.59 -3.26 8.58
N TYR A 145 -2.71 -2.86 7.97
CA TYR A 145 -4.07 -3.12 8.43
C TYR A 145 -4.86 -4.05 7.50
N GLN A 146 -4.17 -4.88 6.72
CA GLN A 146 -4.81 -5.91 5.91
C GLN A 146 -5.63 -6.90 6.76
N PRO A 147 -6.63 -7.62 6.21
CA PRO A 147 -7.56 -8.47 6.96
C PRO A 147 -6.97 -9.36 8.09
N THR A 148 -5.80 -9.98 7.90
CA THR A 148 -5.15 -10.81 8.93
C THR A 148 -4.75 -10.04 10.19
N GLU A 149 -4.53 -8.72 10.09
CA GLU A 149 -4.21 -7.84 11.23
C GLU A 149 -5.32 -7.79 12.28
N ARG A 150 -6.57 -8.10 11.91
CA ARG A 150 -7.66 -8.23 12.89
C ARG A 150 -7.38 -9.32 13.93
N LYS A 151 -6.71 -10.39 13.53
CA LYS A 151 -6.39 -11.54 14.39
C LYS A 151 -5.01 -11.43 15.01
N LEU A 152 -4.00 -11.06 14.23
CA LEU A 152 -2.60 -11.12 14.66
C LEU A 152 -2.15 -9.92 15.49
N GLN A 153 -2.77 -8.75 15.28
CA GLN A 153 -2.45 -7.50 15.98
C GLN A 153 -0.96 -7.12 15.95
N LEU A 154 -0.22 -7.52 14.91
CA LEU A 154 1.22 -7.26 14.82
C LEU A 154 1.51 -5.79 14.66
N THR A 155 0.70 -5.08 13.87
CA THR A 155 0.83 -3.63 13.71
C THR A 155 0.56 -2.93 15.02
N ARG A 156 -0.48 -3.33 15.76
CA ARG A 156 -0.75 -2.78 17.09
C ARG A 156 0.44 -2.96 18.03
N LYS A 157 0.99 -4.18 18.14
CA LYS A 157 2.17 -4.47 18.97
C LYS A 157 3.41 -3.69 18.55
N VAL A 158 3.59 -3.46 17.24
CA VAL A 158 4.65 -2.57 16.73
C VAL A 158 4.42 -1.13 17.18
N ILE A 159 3.19 -0.63 17.11
CA ILE A 159 2.83 0.72 17.58
C ILE A 159 3.04 0.84 19.10
N GLU A 160 2.73 -0.20 19.89
CA GLU A 160 2.99 -0.23 21.34
C GLU A 160 4.49 -0.05 21.65
N VAL A 161 5.38 -0.72 20.90
CA VAL A 161 6.84 -0.53 21.04
C VAL A 161 7.26 0.91 20.68
N LEU A 162 6.68 1.48 19.62
CA LEU A 162 6.97 2.87 19.23
C LEU A 162 6.43 3.87 20.26
N ALA A 163 5.27 3.61 20.85
CA ALA A 163 4.68 4.41 21.92
C ALA A 163 5.52 4.36 23.20
N GLU A 164 5.93 3.15 23.63
CA GLU A 164 6.82 2.91 24.79
C GLU A 164 8.12 3.74 24.68
N THR A 165 8.68 3.80 23.47
CA THR A 165 9.95 4.47 23.18
C THR A 165 9.78 5.91 22.73
N ARG A 166 8.55 6.42 22.63
CA ARG A 166 8.22 7.74 22.04
C ARG A 166 8.88 7.94 20.67
N HIS A 167 8.98 6.87 19.90
CA HIS A 167 9.63 6.89 18.60
C HIS A 167 8.67 7.47 17.54
N PRO A 168 9.07 8.50 16.78
CA PRO A 168 8.22 9.08 15.76
C PRO A 168 8.02 8.12 14.58
N PHE A 169 6.83 8.13 14.00
CA PHE A 169 6.52 7.33 12.82
C PHE A 169 5.38 7.92 12.00
N SER A 170 5.34 7.58 10.71
CA SER A 170 4.14 7.77 9.90
C SER A 170 3.57 6.42 9.50
N LEU A 171 2.28 6.37 9.18
CA LEU A 171 1.66 5.16 8.67
C LEU A 171 0.86 5.45 7.41
N ILE A 172 0.72 4.45 6.53
CA ILE A 172 -0.18 4.51 5.38
C ILE A 172 -1.04 3.26 5.29
N THR A 173 -2.34 3.42 5.02
CA THR A 173 -3.27 2.30 4.88
C THR A 173 -4.43 2.59 3.91
N LYS A 174 -5.11 1.52 3.47
CA LYS A 174 -6.39 1.50 2.75
C LYS A 174 -7.53 0.90 3.60
N ASN A 175 -7.29 0.63 4.88
CA ASN A 175 -8.25 -0.08 5.74
C ASN A 175 -8.70 0.77 6.93
N ALA A 176 -10.01 0.77 7.19
CA ALA A 176 -10.62 1.47 8.33
C ALA A 176 -10.26 0.83 9.68
N LEU A 177 -9.64 -0.35 9.69
CA LEU A 177 -9.16 -1.02 10.91
C LEU A 177 -8.18 -0.16 11.74
N VAL A 178 -7.55 0.87 11.14
CA VAL A 178 -6.73 1.85 11.84
C VAL A 178 -7.47 2.55 13.00
N GLU A 179 -8.79 2.65 12.94
CA GLU A 179 -9.61 3.20 14.03
C GLU A 179 -9.42 2.44 15.36
N ARG A 180 -9.10 1.14 15.31
CA ARG A 180 -8.84 0.31 16.49
C ARG A 180 -7.70 0.85 17.34
N ASP A 181 -6.68 1.43 16.71
CA ASP A 181 -5.44 1.84 17.38
C ASP A 181 -5.44 3.35 17.72
N ILE A 182 -6.58 4.04 17.61
CA ILE A 182 -6.73 5.45 18.02
C ILE A 182 -6.28 5.67 19.46
N ASP A 183 -6.50 4.71 20.35
CA ASP A 183 -6.10 4.76 21.76
C ASP A 183 -4.58 4.90 21.94
N LEU A 184 -3.78 4.35 21.01
CA LEU A 184 -2.33 4.48 20.97
C LEU A 184 -1.90 5.72 20.17
N LEU A 185 -2.56 5.97 19.03
CA LEU A 185 -2.17 7.02 18.09
C LEU A 185 -2.46 8.42 18.63
N ALA A 186 -3.60 8.65 19.28
CA ALA A 186 -3.99 9.99 19.76
C ALA A 186 -3.05 10.57 20.84
N PRO A 187 -2.61 9.81 21.87
CA PRO A 187 -1.58 10.28 22.79
C PRO A 187 -0.25 10.63 22.10
N MET A 188 0.17 9.83 21.12
CA MET A 188 1.39 10.09 20.35
C MET A 188 1.28 11.32 19.46
N ALA A 189 0.09 11.58 18.90
CA ALA A 189 -0.19 12.76 18.08
C ALA A 189 -0.06 14.05 18.89
N LYS A 190 -0.47 14.05 20.17
CA LYS A 190 -0.27 15.20 21.08
C LYS A 190 1.20 15.55 21.30
N LEU A 191 2.09 14.57 21.13
CA LEU A 191 3.54 14.73 21.21
C LEU A 191 4.20 14.97 19.84
N ASN A 192 3.41 15.17 18.78
CA ASN A 192 3.91 15.31 17.41
C ASN A 192 4.77 14.11 16.94
N LEU A 193 4.40 12.89 17.36
CA LEU A 193 5.12 11.66 17.04
C LEU A 193 4.49 10.86 15.91
N VAL A 194 3.25 11.15 15.51
CA VAL A 194 2.55 10.36 14.49
C VAL A 194 1.79 11.18 13.46
N HIS A 195 1.89 10.74 12.21
CA HIS A 195 1.07 11.20 11.09
C HIS A 195 0.48 10.00 10.34
N CYS A 196 -0.83 9.99 10.14
CA CYS A 196 -1.54 8.92 9.42
C CYS A 196 -1.86 9.34 7.98
N TYR A 197 -1.65 8.45 7.02
CA TYR A 197 -2.09 8.63 5.65
C TYR A 197 -3.10 7.55 5.26
N ILE A 198 -4.20 7.96 4.63
CA ILE A 198 -5.20 7.04 4.10
C ILE A 198 -5.19 7.15 2.57
N SER A 199 -5.02 6.02 1.88
CA SER A 199 -5.10 5.99 0.42
C SER A 199 -6.54 5.89 -0.04
N ILE A 200 -6.98 6.88 -0.83
CA ILE A 200 -8.30 6.89 -1.48
C ILE A 200 -8.04 7.12 -2.96
N THR A 201 -8.32 6.11 -3.77
CA THR A 201 -8.02 6.10 -5.22
C THR A 201 -9.26 6.36 -6.07
N SER A 202 -10.45 6.26 -5.48
CA SER A 202 -11.74 6.42 -6.14
C SER A 202 -12.79 6.67 -5.06
N LEU A 203 -13.86 7.41 -5.39
CA LEU A 203 -15.08 7.47 -4.58
C LEU A 203 -16.16 6.48 -5.07
N ASP A 204 -15.94 5.88 -6.24
CA ASP A 204 -16.82 4.85 -6.82
C ASP A 204 -16.52 3.47 -6.22
N ASN A 205 -17.48 2.94 -5.45
CA ASN A 205 -17.40 1.64 -4.78
C ASN A 205 -17.19 0.48 -5.81
N PRO A 206 -17.98 0.37 -6.90
CA PRO A 206 -17.73 -0.59 -7.98
C PRO A 206 -16.29 -0.60 -8.48
N LEU A 207 -15.72 0.55 -8.87
CA LEU A 207 -14.32 0.63 -9.30
C LEU A 207 -13.35 0.21 -8.20
N SER A 208 -13.54 0.70 -6.97
CA SER A 208 -12.69 0.32 -5.83
C SER A 208 -12.74 -1.18 -5.53
N SER A 209 -13.90 -1.83 -5.68
CA SER A 209 -14.03 -3.27 -5.44
C SER A 209 -13.28 -4.13 -6.47
N LYS A 210 -13.07 -3.60 -7.69
CA LYS A 210 -12.26 -4.24 -8.73
C LYS A 210 -10.77 -3.95 -8.58
N LEU A 211 -10.42 -2.72 -8.20
CA LEU A 211 -9.03 -2.29 -8.04
C LEU A 211 -8.38 -2.78 -6.74
N GLU A 212 -9.16 -2.83 -5.65
CA GLU A 212 -8.71 -3.03 -4.26
C GLU A 212 -9.69 -3.95 -3.50
N PRO A 213 -9.90 -5.19 -3.96
CA PRO A 213 -11.06 -6.03 -3.62
C PRO A 213 -11.25 -6.35 -2.13
N ARG A 214 -10.18 -6.33 -1.34
CA ARG A 214 -10.23 -6.64 0.10
C ARG A 214 -9.82 -5.47 1.00
N ALA A 215 -9.66 -4.28 0.42
CA ALA A 215 -9.50 -3.05 1.19
C ALA A 215 -10.87 -2.53 1.66
N SER A 216 -10.89 -1.58 2.59
CA SER A 216 -12.16 -0.93 2.98
C SER A 216 -12.74 -0.15 1.82
N ALA A 217 -14.06 -0.06 1.72
CA ALA A 217 -14.71 0.77 0.71
C ALA A 217 -14.37 2.27 0.89
N PRO A 218 -14.34 3.09 -0.17
CA PRO A 218 -14.01 4.52 -0.12
C PRO A 218 -14.71 5.31 1.00
N HIS A 219 -16.02 5.15 1.12
CA HIS A 219 -16.82 5.83 2.15
C HIS A 219 -16.43 5.41 3.58
N ALA A 220 -15.99 4.17 3.80
CA ALA A 220 -15.45 3.72 5.08
C ALA A 220 -14.07 4.32 5.38
N ARG A 221 -13.22 4.51 4.36
CA ARG A 221 -11.92 5.18 4.49
C ARG A 221 -12.08 6.66 4.86
N LEU A 222 -13.06 7.35 4.29
CA LEU A 222 -13.42 8.72 4.65
C LEU A 222 -13.93 8.82 6.09
N ARG A 223 -14.73 7.86 6.56
CA ARG A 223 -15.14 7.81 7.98
C ARG A 223 -13.95 7.59 8.92
N ALA A 224 -13.05 6.67 8.60
CA ALA A 224 -11.84 6.44 9.38
C ALA A 224 -10.96 7.70 9.43
N MET A 225 -10.83 8.41 8.31
CA MET A 225 -10.13 9.70 8.25
C MET A 225 -10.74 10.72 9.22
N ARG A 226 -12.07 10.84 9.23
CA ARG A 226 -12.80 11.72 10.14
C ARG A 226 -12.59 11.32 11.61
N ALA A 227 -12.68 10.03 11.93
CA ALA A 227 -12.46 9.54 13.29
C ALA A 227 -11.03 9.84 13.80
N LEU A 228 -10.01 9.64 12.95
CA LEU A 228 -8.63 10.01 13.27
C LEU A 228 -8.49 11.52 13.51
N HIS A 229 -9.07 12.33 12.63
CA HIS A 229 -9.05 13.79 12.76
C HIS A 229 -9.72 14.27 14.06
N GLU A 230 -10.91 13.76 14.37
CA GLU A 230 -11.66 14.09 15.59
C GLU A 230 -10.92 13.67 16.86
N ALA A 231 -10.14 12.59 16.81
CA ALA A 231 -9.23 12.17 17.88
C ALA A 231 -7.96 13.05 18.00
N GLY A 232 -7.79 14.05 17.15
CA GLY A 232 -6.64 14.96 17.13
C GLY A 232 -5.41 14.40 16.42
N ILE A 233 -5.55 13.31 15.67
CA ILE A 233 -4.44 12.69 14.92
C ILE A 233 -4.28 13.42 13.58
N PRO A 234 -3.09 13.96 13.25
CA PRO A 234 -2.81 14.48 11.91
C PRO A 234 -3.06 13.40 10.87
N VAL A 235 -3.88 13.72 9.87
CA VAL A 235 -4.24 12.80 8.79
C VAL A 235 -4.05 13.44 7.42
N GLY A 236 -3.56 12.65 6.47
CA GLY A 236 -3.39 13.01 5.07
C GLY A 236 -4.05 12.02 4.11
N VAL A 237 -4.30 12.46 2.87
CA VAL A 237 -4.83 11.61 1.79
C VAL A 237 -3.76 11.31 0.75
N MET A 238 -3.75 10.07 0.26
CA MET A 238 -2.93 9.66 -0.88
C MET A 238 -3.82 9.20 -2.04
N PHE A 239 -3.88 10.00 -3.11
CA PHE A 239 -4.46 9.60 -4.39
C PHE A 239 -3.44 8.82 -5.21
N ALA A 240 -3.21 7.57 -4.81
CA ALA A 240 -2.12 6.75 -5.33
C ALA A 240 -2.59 5.30 -5.57
N PRO A 241 -2.68 4.84 -6.84
CA PRO A 241 -2.27 5.54 -8.07
C PRO A 241 -3.35 6.45 -8.68
N ALA A 242 -2.90 7.50 -9.35
CA ALA A 242 -3.63 8.14 -10.43
C ALA A 242 -3.45 7.30 -11.70
N ILE A 243 -4.55 6.79 -12.24
CA ILE A 243 -4.62 5.91 -13.41
C ILE A 243 -5.32 6.72 -14.53
N PRO A 244 -4.60 7.04 -15.62
CA PRO A 244 -5.18 7.78 -16.74
C PRO A 244 -6.46 7.12 -17.23
N TRP A 245 -7.51 7.90 -17.47
CA TRP A 245 -8.79 7.48 -18.04
C TRP A 245 -9.56 6.45 -17.21
N VAL A 246 -9.12 6.12 -16.00
CA VAL A 246 -9.81 5.18 -15.10
C VAL A 246 -10.31 5.89 -13.86
N ASN A 247 -9.42 6.56 -13.12
CA ASN A 247 -9.80 7.30 -11.91
C ASN A 247 -9.26 8.74 -11.89
N ASP A 248 -8.38 9.15 -12.80
CA ASP A 248 -7.72 10.47 -12.74
C ASP A 248 -8.71 11.64 -12.72
N HIS A 249 -9.87 11.48 -13.35
CA HIS A 249 -10.97 12.47 -13.34
C HIS A 249 -11.57 12.70 -11.94
N MET A 250 -11.37 11.78 -10.99
CA MET A 250 -11.87 11.88 -9.61
C MET A 250 -10.87 12.57 -8.66
N LEU A 251 -9.72 13.04 -9.16
CA LEU A 251 -8.66 13.60 -8.33
C LEU A 251 -9.17 14.73 -7.43
N GLU A 252 -9.87 15.70 -8.02
CA GLU A 252 -10.40 16.87 -7.32
C GLU A 252 -11.45 16.46 -6.29
N ASP A 253 -12.41 15.61 -6.66
CA ASP A 253 -13.48 15.15 -5.78
C ASP A 253 -12.95 14.36 -4.57
N VAL A 254 -11.92 13.52 -4.78
CA VAL A 254 -11.27 12.79 -3.67
C VAL A 254 -10.58 13.77 -2.72
N LEU A 255 -9.89 14.79 -3.26
CA LEU A 255 -9.23 15.80 -2.42
C LEU A 255 -10.24 16.64 -1.64
N GLU A 256 -11.36 17.02 -2.25
CA GLU A 256 -12.44 17.74 -1.56
C GLU A 256 -13.03 16.89 -0.43
N ALA A 257 -13.46 15.67 -0.74
CA ALA A 257 -14.05 14.76 0.24
C ALA A 257 -13.09 14.41 1.38
N ALA A 258 -11.80 14.22 1.08
CA ALA A 258 -10.78 13.98 2.09
C ALA A 258 -10.54 15.22 2.96
N ARG A 259 -10.56 16.42 2.39
CA ARG A 259 -10.45 17.67 3.15
C ARG A 259 -11.62 17.84 4.11
N ASP A 260 -12.83 17.57 3.65
CA ASP A 260 -14.06 17.60 4.48
C ASP A 260 -14.03 16.55 5.59
N ALA A 261 -13.32 15.44 5.39
CA ALA A 261 -13.04 14.41 6.38
C ALA A 261 -11.87 14.74 7.31
N GLY A 262 -11.24 15.92 7.18
CA GLY A 262 -10.22 16.40 8.09
C GLY A 262 -8.76 16.19 7.64
N ALA A 263 -8.53 15.76 6.39
CA ALA A 263 -7.19 15.68 5.83
C ALA A 263 -6.50 17.05 5.82
N ARG A 264 -5.27 17.09 6.33
CA ARG A 264 -4.40 18.28 6.37
C ARG A 264 -3.32 18.27 5.31
N SER A 265 -2.99 17.09 4.78
CA SER A 265 -2.01 16.92 3.71
C SER A 265 -2.59 16.05 2.59
N ALA A 266 -2.06 16.23 1.38
CA ALA A 266 -2.43 15.44 0.22
C ALA A 266 -1.17 15.08 -0.57
N GLY A 267 -1.20 13.93 -1.23
CA GLY A 267 -0.21 13.50 -2.22
C GLY A 267 -0.87 12.65 -3.30
N TYR A 268 -0.23 12.58 -4.46
CA TYR A 268 -0.61 11.65 -5.52
C TYR A 268 0.62 10.94 -6.08
N VAL A 269 0.39 9.81 -6.75
CA VAL A 269 1.42 9.10 -7.50
C VAL A 269 0.82 8.68 -8.82
N LEU A 270 1.40 9.07 -9.94
CA LEU A 270 1.04 8.52 -11.25
C LEU A 270 1.36 7.02 -11.25
N LEU A 271 0.44 6.20 -11.79
CA LEU A 271 0.58 4.75 -11.86
C LEU A 271 2.00 4.30 -12.24
N ARG A 272 2.46 3.29 -11.50
CA ARG A 272 3.77 2.67 -11.63
C ARG A 272 3.58 1.22 -12.00
N LEU A 273 4.28 0.77 -13.04
CA LEU A 273 4.18 -0.60 -13.55
C LEU A 273 5.55 -1.30 -13.56
N PRO A 274 6.24 -1.42 -12.42
CA PRO A 274 7.52 -2.12 -12.37
C PRO A 274 7.34 -3.61 -12.65
N HIS A 275 8.16 -4.15 -13.55
CA HIS A 275 8.33 -5.61 -13.73
C HIS A 275 6.99 -6.33 -13.98
N GLU A 276 6.66 -7.34 -13.18
CA GLU A 276 5.45 -8.17 -13.31
C GLU A 276 4.15 -7.39 -13.09
N VAL A 277 4.20 -6.17 -12.54
CA VAL A 277 3.01 -5.32 -12.40
C VAL A 277 2.47 -4.86 -13.75
N ALA A 278 3.35 -4.63 -14.75
CA ALA A 278 2.92 -4.20 -16.08
C ALA A 278 1.97 -5.22 -16.76
N PRO A 279 2.35 -6.51 -16.92
CA PRO A 279 1.43 -7.49 -17.50
C PRO A 279 0.19 -7.73 -16.63
N LEU A 280 0.31 -7.77 -15.29
CA LEU A 280 -0.86 -7.91 -14.41
C LEU A 280 -1.87 -6.78 -14.57
N PHE A 281 -1.39 -5.54 -14.71
CA PHE A 281 -2.27 -4.40 -14.85
C PHE A 281 -2.90 -4.32 -16.25
N ARG A 282 -2.18 -4.73 -17.31
CA ARG A 282 -2.78 -4.86 -18.65
C ARG A 282 -3.95 -5.84 -18.65
N ASP A 283 -3.74 -7.02 -18.08
CA ASP A 283 -4.79 -8.03 -17.96
C ASP A 283 -5.96 -7.53 -17.10
N TRP A 284 -5.70 -6.81 -16.00
CA TRP A 284 -6.75 -6.14 -15.22
C TRP A 284 -7.56 -5.15 -16.08
N LEU A 285 -6.89 -4.35 -16.92
CA LEU A 285 -7.56 -3.40 -17.82
C LEU A 285 -8.41 -4.13 -18.86
N GLU A 286 -7.88 -5.17 -19.50
CA GLU A 286 -8.61 -5.99 -20.48
C GLU A 286 -9.83 -6.69 -19.88
N THR A 287 -9.73 -7.09 -18.62
CA THR A 287 -10.80 -7.79 -17.89
C THR A 287 -11.90 -6.82 -17.43
N HIS A 288 -11.52 -5.65 -16.91
CA HIS A 288 -12.46 -4.78 -16.19
C HIS A 288 -12.85 -3.49 -16.91
N VAL A 289 -12.02 -3.01 -17.84
CA VAL A 289 -12.24 -1.77 -18.62
C VAL A 289 -11.70 -1.91 -20.07
N PRO A 290 -12.09 -2.96 -20.82
CA PRO A 290 -11.48 -3.32 -22.10
C PRO A 290 -11.48 -2.17 -23.12
N ASP A 291 -12.56 -1.39 -23.17
CA ASP A 291 -12.73 -0.29 -24.13
C ASP A 291 -11.69 0.82 -23.96
N ARG A 292 -11.07 0.92 -22.78
CA ARG A 292 -10.05 1.93 -22.46
C ARG A 292 -8.64 1.34 -22.36
N ALA A 293 -8.48 0.02 -22.31
CA ALA A 293 -7.22 -0.64 -21.97
C ALA A 293 -6.03 -0.15 -22.81
N ALA A 294 -6.17 -0.16 -24.14
CA ALA A 294 -5.12 0.29 -25.06
C ALA A 294 -4.80 1.79 -24.88
N HIS A 295 -5.80 2.62 -24.62
CA HIS A 295 -5.65 4.06 -24.45
C HIS A 295 -4.94 4.41 -23.13
N VAL A 296 -5.28 3.72 -22.04
CA VAL A 296 -4.60 3.81 -20.74
C VAL A 296 -3.11 3.50 -20.92
N MET A 297 -2.79 2.36 -21.52
CA MET A 297 -1.40 1.93 -21.72
C MET A 297 -0.62 2.84 -22.69
N SER A 298 -1.29 3.40 -23.71
CA SER A 298 -0.69 4.41 -24.57
C SER A 298 -0.30 5.66 -23.78
N THR A 299 -1.20 6.17 -22.94
CA THR A 299 -0.97 7.36 -22.12
C THR A 299 0.15 7.14 -21.10
N ILE A 300 0.16 5.97 -20.45
CA ILE A 300 1.26 5.60 -19.55
C ILE A 300 2.60 5.62 -20.28
N ARG A 301 2.70 5.02 -21.48
CA ARG A 301 3.94 5.02 -22.26
C ARG A 301 4.37 6.43 -22.67
N GLN A 302 3.44 7.28 -23.08
CA GLN A 302 3.74 8.69 -23.38
C GLN A 302 4.29 9.41 -22.15
N SER A 303 3.79 9.11 -20.96
CA SER A 303 4.30 9.68 -19.70
C SER A 303 5.60 9.06 -19.18
N ARG A 304 6.22 8.15 -19.94
CA ARG A 304 7.38 7.34 -19.53
C ARG A 304 8.39 7.14 -20.68
N GLY A 305 8.44 8.07 -21.64
CA GLY A 305 9.38 8.00 -22.76
C GLY A 305 9.23 6.73 -23.63
N GLY A 306 8.00 6.23 -23.78
CA GLY A 306 7.66 5.04 -24.56
C GLY A 306 7.64 3.71 -23.79
N LYS A 307 8.06 3.69 -22.53
CA LYS A 307 8.14 2.48 -21.67
C LYS A 307 6.89 2.32 -20.82
N ASP A 308 6.61 1.13 -20.30
CA ASP A 308 5.54 0.98 -19.30
C ASP A 308 5.91 1.61 -17.96
N TYR A 309 7.21 1.66 -17.65
CA TYR A 309 7.72 2.20 -16.40
C TYR A 309 9.14 2.74 -16.55
N ASP A 310 9.39 3.87 -15.89
CA ASP A 310 10.72 4.45 -15.71
C ASP A 310 11.05 4.46 -14.21
N ALA A 311 12.12 3.78 -13.82
CA ALA A 311 12.56 3.64 -12.44
C ALA A 311 13.45 4.82 -11.97
N ALA A 312 13.84 5.72 -12.86
CA ALA A 312 14.70 6.85 -12.53
C ALA A 312 14.09 7.73 -11.43
N PHE A 313 14.95 8.17 -10.51
CA PHE A 313 14.56 9.13 -9.48
C PHE A 313 14.08 10.44 -10.12
N GLY A 314 13.14 11.11 -9.46
CA GLY A 314 12.46 12.31 -9.96
C GLY A 314 11.40 12.03 -11.03
N LYS A 315 11.46 10.88 -11.72
CA LYS A 315 10.50 10.53 -12.79
C LYS A 315 9.47 9.51 -12.33
N ARG A 316 9.86 8.48 -11.58
CA ARG A 316 9.03 7.30 -11.30
C ARG A 316 7.66 7.58 -10.65
N PHE A 317 7.48 8.69 -9.94
CA PHE A 317 6.19 9.04 -9.30
C PHE A 317 5.33 10.04 -10.08
N SER A 318 5.96 10.92 -10.86
CA SER A 318 5.31 12.03 -11.56
C SER A 318 5.04 11.72 -13.03
N GLY A 319 6.00 11.07 -13.71
CA GLY A 319 6.01 10.95 -15.16
C GLY A 319 6.48 12.22 -15.87
N GLU A 320 6.43 12.20 -17.19
CA GLU A 320 6.76 13.33 -18.07
C GLU A 320 5.68 13.57 -19.14
N GLY A 321 5.80 14.64 -19.92
CA GLY A 321 4.88 14.96 -21.01
C GLY A 321 3.53 15.52 -20.58
N VAL A 322 2.68 15.79 -21.58
CA VAL A 322 1.47 16.62 -21.45
C VAL A 322 0.50 16.10 -20.39
N PHE A 323 0.25 14.79 -20.36
CA PHE A 323 -0.67 14.21 -19.37
C PHE A 323 -0.15 14.36 -17.94
N ALA A 324 1.13 14.07 -17.70
CA ALA A 324 1.73 14.18 -16.37
C ALA A 324 1.76 15.64 -15.90
N GLU A 325 2.08 16.58 -16.79
CA GLU A 325 2.06 18.02 -16.51
C GLU A 325 0.64 18.51 -16.19
N LEU A 326 -0.37 18.07 -16.94
CA LEU A 326 -1.76 18.41 -16.68
C LEU A 326 -2.21 17.87 -15.31
N LEU A 327 -1.90 16.61 -15.02
CA LEU A 327 -2.22 15.99 -13.73
C LEU A 327 -1.56 16.74 -12.57
N ALA A 328 -0.29 17.11 -12.70
CA ALA A 328 0.44 17.90 -11.70
C ALA A 328 -0.19 19.28 -11.48
N LYS A 329 -0.56 19.98 -12.56
CA LYS A 329 -1.23 21.28 -12.49
C LYS A 329 -2.61 21.17 -11.83
N ARG A 330 -3.42 20.17 -12.22
CA ARG A 330 -4.72 19.87 -11.61
C ARG A 330 -4.58 19.64 -10.11
N PHE A 331 -3.64 18.78 -9.71
CA PHE A 331 -3.35 18.51 -8.30
C PHE A 331 -2.94 19.77 -7.52
N ALA A 332 -2.03 20.58 -8.07
CA ALA A 332 -1.58 21.80 -7.41
C ALA A 332 -2.72 22.82 -7.24
N LEU A 333 -3.57 22.98 -8.25
CA LEU A 333 -4.75 23.85 -8.18
C LEU A 333 -5.77 23.34 -7.17
N ALA A 334 -6.03 22.03 -7.13
CA ALA A 334 -6.92 21.42 -6.16
C ALA A 334 -6.39 21.58 -4.72
N LYS A 335 -5.09 21.35 -4.50
CA LYS A 335 -4.43 21.59 -3.21
C LYS A 335 -4.64 23.02 -2.71
N LYS A 336 -4.42 24.00 -3.60
CA LYS A 336 -4.64 25.41 -3.28
C LYS A 336 -6.10 25.71 -2.99
N ARG A 337 -7.01 25.23 -3.87
CA ARG A 337 -8.46 25.45 -3.77
C ARG A 337 -9.04 24.92 -2.46
N PHE A 338 -8.65 23.72 -2.04
CA PHE A 338 -9.18 23.07 -0.83
C PHE A 338 -8.36 23.38 0.44
N GLY A 339 -7.34 24.24 0.33
CA GLY A 339 -6.59 24.72 1.50
C GLY A 339 -5.63 23.70 2.11
N TYR A 340 -5.01 22.85 1.28
CA TYR A 340 -3.93 21.94 1.71
C TYR A 340 -2.57 22.64 1.87
N ASP A 341 -2.44 23.89 1.45
CA ASP A 341 -1.18 24.66 1.50
C ASP A 341 -1.01 25.48 2.80
N SER A 342 -1.95 25.39 3.75
CA SER A 342 -2.02 26.23 4.95
C SER A 342 -1.04 25.83 6.08
N GLY A 343 0.19 25.38 5.78
CA GLY A 343 1.25 25.23 6.77
C GLY A 343 1.86 23.84 6.99
N TYR A 344 1.48 22.82 6.20
CA TYR A 344 2.12 21.49 6.23
C TYR A 344 3.07 21.32 5.02
N SER A 345 4.18 22.06 5.02
CA SER A 345 5.19 21.98 3.94
C SER A 345 5.98 20.67 4.04
N ARG A 346 5.87 19.82 3.01
CA ARG A 346 6.54 18.51 2.87
C ARG A 346 8.03 18.61 2.49
N SER A 347 8.76 19.55 3.07
CA SER A 347 10.19 19.75 2.75
C SER A 347 11.17 19.01 3.66
N HIS A 348 10.69 18.28 4.67
CA HIS A 348 11.56 17.56 5.61
C HIS A 348 11.42 16.04 5.49
N ARG A 349 12.55 15.33 5.49
CA ARG A 349 12.66 13.85 5.54
C ARG A 349 12.04 13.20 6.78
N ASP A 350 11.55 14.01 7.71
CA ASP A 350 11.02 13.58 8.99
C ASP A 350 9.52 13.88 9.13
N ASP A 351 8.84 14.34 8.05
CA ASP A 351 7.42 14.75 8.05
C ASP A 351 7.06 15.82 9.13
N GLY A 352 8.08 16.47 9.70
CA GLY A 352 7.95 17.41 10.82
C GLY A 352 7.74 16.75 12.20
N LEU A 353 7.95 15.44 12.31
CA LEU A 353 7.76 14.69 13.56
C LEU A 353 8.90 14.91 14.56
N ASP A 354 8.58 14.88 15.86
CA ASP A 354 9.54 15.16 16.92
C ASP A 354 10.41 13.95 17.26
N CYS A 355 11.68 13.98 16.83
CA CYS A 355 12.67 12.95 17.17
C CYS A 355 13.29 13.15 18.57
N SER A 356 13.15 14.31 19.21
CA SER A 356 13.85 14.64 20.45
C SER A 356 13.32 13.90 21.67
N LEU A 357 12.09 13.38 21.58
CA LEU A 357 11.41 12.70 22.69
C LEU A 357 11.76 11.21 22.81
N PHE A 358 12.52 10.66 21.85
CA PHE A 358 12.86 9.24 21.84
C PHE A 358 13.61 8.82 23.10
N VAL A 359 13.17 7.71 23.68
CA VAL A 359 13.83 7.04 24.79
C VAL A 359 14.08 5.58 24.39
N PRO A 360 15.33 5.09 24.46
CA PRO A 360 15.61 3.70 24.13
C PRO A 360 14.84 2.75 25.06
N PRO A 361 14.42 1.57 24.56
CA PRO A 361 13.71 0.60 25.38
C PRO A 361 14.49 0.25 26.64
N ARG A 362 13.79 0.11 27.77
CA ARG A 362 14.41 -0.32 29.01
C ARG A 362 14.99 -1.73 28.82
N LYS A 363 16.19 -1.98 29.33
CA LYS A 363 16.70 -3.35 29.43
C LYS A 363 15.74 -4.14 30.32
N PRO A 364 15.33 -5.36 29.94
CA PRO A 364 14.60 -6.25 30.85
C PRO A 364 15.40 -6.38 32.14
N SER A 365 14.82 -5.93 33.25
CA SER A 365 15.38 -6.00 34.58
C SER A 365 14.52 -6.96 35.38
N PRO A 366 15.09 -7.96 36.09
CA PRO A 366 14.34 -8.81 37.01
C PRO A 366 13.59 -8.03 38.12
N GLN A 367 13.93 -6.76 38.33
CA GLN A 367 13.34 -5.89 39.36
C GLN A 367 12.18 -5.02 38.83
N GLY A 368 11.80 -5.14 37.55
CA GLY A 368 10.80 -4.29 36.90
C GLY A 368 9.35 -4.78 36.95
N GLU A 369 9.07 -5.92 37.59
CA GLU A 369 7.70 -6.41 37.85
C GLU A 369 7.12 -5.91 39.19
N LEU A 370 7.89 -5.09 39.92
CA LEU A 370 7.44 -4.43 41.14
C LEU A 370 7.27 -2.93 40.84
N PHE A 371 6.05 -2.44 41.05
CA PHE A 371 5.54 -1.06 40.95
C PHE A 371 4.84 -0.68 39.65
#